data_AF-A0A6S6W212-F1
#
_entry.id   AF-A0A6S6W212-F1
#
_cell.length_a   1.000
_cell.length_b   1.000
_cell.length_c   1.000
_cell.angle_alpha   90.00
_cell.angle_beta   90.00
_cell.angle_gamma   90.00
#
_symmetry.space_group_name_H-M   'P 1'
#
loop_
_entity.id
_entity.type
_entity.pdbx_description
1 polymer ?
#
loop_
_entity_poly.entity_id
_entity_poly.type
_entity_poly.pdbx_seq_one_letter_code
_entity_poly.pdbx_strand_id
1 'polypeptide(L)'
;MPQRLINRHKPYAWQTGPMVLLPNSMLQADDASPDLKAAPKMIAACNCLIRALNSIYIQAPHVPMIEHANLVSYCLATYQCLLAQLGTMFQKEKEEEEKEEDAKVAEWGNWLESCAAKRNNFSTEMCKSMMDDFMPALHKKLSTAHNEETGNMGLDSNTQVPIFWTNHDFTSENQLPRGLAPNSKATRWWIGRKKANWWKFSTCGFNGLPRELKFYREM
;
A
#
# COMPACT_ATOMS: atom_id res chain seq x y z
N MET A 1 -36.01 25.86 3.21
CA MET A 1 -34.95 24.87 3.55
C MET A 1 -33.92 24.90 2.43
N PRO A 2 -32.74 25.53 2.59
CA PRO A 2 -31.73 25.48 1.54
C PRO A 2 -31.15 24.07 1.46
N GLN A 3 -31.27 23.44 0.30
CA GLN A 3 -30.60 22.18 -0.01
C GLN A 3 -29.09 22.39 0.15
N ARG A 4 -28.48 21.74 1.15
CA ARG A 4 -27.03 21.60 1.22
C ARG A 4 -26.59 20.85 -0.05
N LEU A 5 -26.04 21.58 -1.01
CA LEU A 5 -25.22 21.02 -2.08
C LEU A 5 -24.08 20.28 -1.38
N ILE A 6 -24.22 18.96 -1.21
CA ILE A 6 -23.13 18.11 -0.79
C ILE A 6 -22.17 18.12 -1.98
N ASN A 7 -21.17 18.99 -1.90
CA ASN A 7 -20.07 19.03 -2.84
C ASN A 7 -19.28 17.73 -2.61
N ARG A 8 -19.78 16.61 -3.14
CA ARG A 8 -19.11 15.31 -3.09
C ARG A 8 -17.90 15.47 -3.99
N HIS A 9 -16.75 15.71 -3.39
CA HIS A 9 -15.48 15.65 -4.08
C HIS A 9 -15.46 14.38 -4.94
N LYS A 10 -15.04 14.49 -6.21
CA LYS A 10 -14.87 13.34 -7.10
C LYS A 10 -13.98 12.31 -6.38
N PRO A 11 -14.31 11.01 -6.38
CA PRO A 11 -13.43 10.02 -5.78
C PRO A 11 -12.06 10.08 -6.47
N TYR A 12 -10.98 9.96 -5.69
CA TYR A 12 -9.63 9.87 -6.23
C TYR A 12 -9.47 8.58 -7.04
N ALA A 13 -8.62 8.57 -8.06
CA ALA A 13 -8.48 7.41 -8.96
C ALA A 13 -8.15 6.11 -8.21
N TRP A 14 -7.29 6.16 -7.18
CA TRP A 14 -6.91 5.00 -6.37
C TRP A 14 -8.06 4.38 -5.55
N GLN A 15 -9.20 5.08 -5.42
CA GLN A 15 -10.43 4.51 -4.83
C GLN A 15 -11.19 3.61 -5.81
N THR A 16 -10.87 3.69 -7.10
CA THR A 16 -11.48 2.89 -8.17
C THR A 16 -10.57 1.75 -8.66
N GLY A 17 -9.46 1.51 -7.95
CA GLY A 17 -8.56 0.39 -8.24
C GLY A 17 -9.17 -0.98 -7.88
N PRO A 18 -8.50 -2.07 -8.28
CA PRO A 18 -9.05 -3.43 -8.15
C PRO A 18 -9.19 -3.92 -6.70
N MET A 19 -8.45 -3.34 -5.74
CA MET A 19 -8.57 -3.70 -4.32
C MET A 19 -9.38 -2.65 -3.57
N VAL A 20 -10.43 -3.09 -2.87
CA VAL A 20 -11.30 -2.20 -2.10
C VAL A 20 -10.65 -1.89 -0.75
N LEU A 21 -10.78 -0.65 -0.27
CA LEU A 21 -10.29 -0.32 1.07
C LEU A 21 -11.13 -1.02 2.14
N LEU A 22 -10.44 -1.49 3.18
CA LEU A 22 -11.07 -2.16 4.31
C LEU A 22 -11.83 -1.13 5.14
N PRO A 23 -13.10 -1.40 5.51
CA PRO A 23 -13.88 -0.43 6.23
C PRO A 23 -13.39 -0.33 7.68
N ASN A 24 -13.30 0.92 8.18
CA ASN A 24 -12.99 1.18 9.58
C ASN A 24 -14.00 0.52 10.55
N SER A 25 -15.19 0.17 10.06
CA SER A 25 -16.30 -0.43 10.81
C SER A 25 -16.29 -1.96 10.86
N MET A 26 -15.25 -2.68 10.40
CA MET A 26 -15.07 -4.12 10.72
C MET A 26 -14.81 -4.37 12.22
N LEU A 27 -15.23 -3.44 13.09
CA LEU A 27 -15.03 -3.39 14.54
C LEU A 27 -16.38 -3.30 15.25
N GLN A 28 -17.33 -4.18 14.91
CA GLN A 28 -18.46 -4.48 15.80
C GLN A 28 -18.59 -5.98 15.99
N ALA A 29 -17.95 -6.50 17.04
CA ALA A 29 -18.47 -7.59 17.87
C ALA A 29 -17.62 -7.75 19.16
N ASP A 30 -18.31 -7.61 20.29
CA ASP A 30 -18.00 -7.89 21.69
C ASP A 30 -16.85 -7.18 22.44
N ASP A 31 -17.27 -6.32 23.38
CA ASP A 31 -16.54 -5.41 24.27
C ASP A 31 -15.61 -6.07 25.33
N ALA A 32 -15.04 -7.26 25.06
CA ALA A 32 -14.37 -8.04 26.12
C ALA A 32 -12.86 -8.30 25.95
N SER A 33 -12.18 -7.84 24.89
CA SER A 33 -10.74 -8.15 24.68
C SER A 33 -9.79 -6.93 24.76
N PRO A 34 -8.60 -7.06 25.39
CA PRO A 34 -7.58 -6.01 25.41
C PRO A 34 -6.98 -5.67 24.02
N ASP A 35 -7.28 -6.45 22.97
CA ASP A 35 -6.80 -6.29 21.59
C ASP A 35 -7.58 -5.27 20.74
N LEU A 36 -8.64 -4.67 21.28
CA LEU A 36 -9.52 -3.72 20.57
C LEU A 36 -8.83 -2.48 19.98
N LYS A 37 -7.60 -2.13 20.43
CA LYS A 37 -6.82 -0.98 19.93
C LYS A 37 -5.82 -1.35 18.81
N ALA A 38 -5.55 -2.64 18.59
CA ALA A 38 -4.58 -3.12 17.61
C ALA A 38 -5.18 -3.23 16.20
N ALA A 39 -6.37 -3.84 16.10
CA ALA A 39 -7.08 -4.06 14.84
C ALA A 39 -7.33 -2.78 14.01
N PRO A 40 -7.78 -1.65 14.58
CA PRO A 40 -7.97 -0.42 13.80
C PRO A 40 -6.67 0.14 13.20
N LYS A 41 -5.54 -0.03 13.88
CA LYS A 41 -4.23 0.40 13.36
C LYS A 41 -3.74 -0.54 12.27
N MET A 42 -4.03 -1.84 12.41
CA MET A 42 -3.70 -2.83 11.39
C MET A 42 -4.47 -2.59 10.09
N ILE A 43 -5.76 -2.28 10.21
CA ILE A 43 -6.59 -1.85 9.07
C ILE A 43 -5.96 -0.65 8.35
N ALA A 44 -5.48 0.35 9.09
CA ALA A 44 -4.79 1.51 8.49
C ALA A 44 -3.51 1.10 7.73
N ALA A 45 -2.71 0.18 8.28
CA ALA A 45 -1.52 -0.34 7.60
C ALA A 45 -1.87 -1.13 6.32
N CYS A 46 -2.88 -2.02 6.37
CA CYS A 46 -3.39 -2.74 5.20
C CYS A 46 -3.91 -1.77 4.14
N ASN A 47 -4.68 -0.76 4.53
CA ASN A 47 -5.19 0.25 3.60
C ASN A 47 -4.08 1.08 2.96
N CYS A 48 -2.96 1.34 3.66
CA CYS A 48 -1.79 1.96 3.03
C CYS A 48 -1.20 1.09 1.91
N LEU A 49 -1.13 -0.23 2.11
CA LEU A 49 -0.64 -1.17 1.10
C LEU A 49 -1.62 -1.30 -0.06
N ILE A 50 -2.92 -1.41 0.23
CA ILE A 50 -3.98 -1.44 -0.79
C ILE A 50 -3.91 -0.18 -1.66
N ARG A 51 -3.80 1.00 -1.03
CA ARG A 51 -3.62 2.26 -1.76
C ARG A 51 -2.35 2.27 -2.60
N ALA A 52 -1.22 1.80 -2.08
CA ALA A 52 0.02 1.74 -2.84
C ALA A 52 -0.10 0.80 -4.05
N LEU A 53 -0.70 -0.38 -3.89
CA LEU A 53 -0.92 -1.34 -4.97
C LEU A 53 -1.90 -0.81 -6.02
N ASN A 54 -3.06 -0.28 -5.62
CA ASN A 54 -3.98 0.38 -6.55
C ASN A 54 -3.30 1.51 -7.32
N SER A 55 -2.46 2.28 -6.61
CA SER A 55 -1.72 3.38 -7.22
C SER A 55 -0.72 2.92 -8.29
N ILE A 56 -0.01 1.83 -8.03
CA ILE A 56 0.89 1.19 -9.01
C ILE A 56 0.07 0.69 -10.20
N TYR A 57 -1.00 -0.07 -9.92
CA TYR A 57 -1.86 -0.68 -10.94
C TYR A 57 -2.42 0.36 -11.93
N ILE A 58 -2.93 1.48 -11.40
CA ILE A 58 -3.55 2.53 -12.19
C ILE A 58 -2.51 3.35 -12.94
N GLN A 59 -1.38 3.69 -12.31
CA GLN A 59 -0.41 4.58 -12.93
C GLN A 59 0.51 3.86 -13.91
N ALA A 60 0.88 2.60 -13.67
CA ALA A 60 1.92 1.90 -14.43
C ALA A 60 1.76 2.04 -15.97
N PRO A 61 0.57 1.86 -16.58
CA PRO A 61 0.37 2.01 -18.03
C PRO A 61 0.60 3.42 -18.58
N HIS A 62 0.65 4.43 -17.72
CA HIS A 62 0.73 5.84 -18.10
C HIS A 62 2.06 6.50 -17.68
N VAL A 63 2.91 5.78 -16.97
CA VAL A 63 4.20 6.30 -16.51
C VAL A 63 5.19 6.34 -17.68
N PRO A 64 5.78 7.51 -17.99
CA PRO A 64 6.75 7.63 -19.07
C PRO A 64 8.03 6.86 -18.74
N MET A 65 8.75 6.39 -19.76
CA MET A 65 9.97 5.57 -19.60
C MET A 65 11.04 6.21 -18.70
N ILE A 66 11.18 7.55 -18.74
CA ILE A 66 12.12 8.29 -17.87
C ILE A 66 11.82 8.10 -16.37
N GLU A 67 10.60 7.68 -16.03
CA GLU A 67 10.15 7.47 -14.67
C GLU A 67 10.12 6.00 -14.24
N HIS A 68 10.40 5.06 -15.13
CA HIS A 68 10.35 3.63 -14.82
C HIS A 68 11.26 3.23 -13.67
N ALA A 69 12.49 3.75 -13.60
CA ALA A 69 13.40 3.44 -12.49
C ALA A 69 12.85 3.90 -11.12
N ASN A 70 12.16 5.04 -11.09
CA ASN A 70 11.52 5.54 -9.88
C ASN A 70 10.29 4.70 -9.52
N LEU A 71 9.51 4.29 -10.52
CA LEU A 71 8.35 3.42 -10.33
C LEU A 71 8.77 2.04 -9.80
N VAL A 72 9.76 1.40 -10.43
CA VAL A 72 10.33 0.12 -9.96
C VAL A 72 10.76 0.20 -8.50
N SER A 73 11.40 1.31 -8.11
CA SER A 73 11.82 1.51 -6.72
C SER A 73 10.64 1.64 -5.75
N TYR A 74 9.56 2.30 -6.17
CA TYR A 74 8.33 2.41 -5.39
C TYR A 74 7.60 1.06 -5.30
N CYS A 75 7.56 0.29 -6.39
CA CYS A 75 7.01 -1.07 -6.41
C CYS A 75 7.80 -2.00 -5.47
N LEU A 76 9.13 -1.98 -5.53
CA LEU A 76 9.98 -2.79 -4.64
C LEU A 76 9.80 -2.45 -3.17
N ALA A 77 9.76 -1.16 -2.83
CA ALA A 77 9.49 -0.74 -1.46
C ALA A 77 8.10 -1.23 -1.00
N THR A 78 7.10 -1.15 -1.86
CA THR A 78 5.73 -1.65 -1.59
C THR A 78 5.73 -3.17 -1.40
N TYR A 79 6.41 -3.92 -2.27
CA TYR A 79 6.57 -5.37 -2.17
C TYR A 79 7.26 -5.78 -0.86
N GLN A 80 8.32 -5.08 -0.44
CA GLN A 80 9.02 -5.36 0.80
C GLN A 80 8.15 -5.06 2.04
N CYS A 81 7.35 -4.00 2.01
CA CYS A 81 6.34 -3.76 3.05
C CYS A 81 5.29 -4.86 3.07
N LEU A 82 4.86 -5.32 1.89
CA LEU A 82 3.90 -6.41 1.76
C LEU A 82 4.45 -7.70 2.36
N LEU A 83 5.69 -8.09 2.03
CA LEU A 83 6.34 -9.26 2.61
C LEU A 83 6.49 -9.17 4.11
N ALA A 84 6.81 -8.00 4.66
CA ALA A 84 6.87 -7.84 6.12
C ALA A 84 5.49 -8.07 6.75
N GLN A 85 4.46 -7.47 6.16
CA GLN A 85 3.09 -7.55 6.65
C GLN A 85 2.45 -8.94 6.48
N LEU A 86 2.77 -9.64 5.39
CA LEU A 86 2.34 -11.01 5.17
C LEU A 86 3.21 -11.98 5.96
N GLY A 87 4.51 -11.71 6.09
CA GLY A 87 5.55 -12.50 6.79
C GLY A 87 5.17 -12.88 8.21
N THR A 88 4.51 -11.96 8.90
CA THR A 88 3.95 -12.16 10.24
C THR A 88 2.74 -13.12 10.27
N MET A 89 2.10 -13.37 9.13
CA MET A 89 1.02 -14.35 8.97
C MET A 89 1.54 -15.78 8.71
N PHE A 90 2.85 -16.01 8.58
CA PHE A 90 3.47 -17.30 8.18
C PHE A 90 3.78 -18.26 9.34
N GLN A 91 2.93 -18.37 10.36
CA GLN A 91 3.11 -19.38 11.43
C GLN A 91 2.13 -20.56 11.38
N LYS A 92 1.48 -20.81 10.24
CA LYS A 92 0.62 -22.00 10.05
C LYS A 92 1.03 -22.79 8.81
N GLU A 93 0.83 -24.10 8.86
CA GLU A 93 0.91 -24.95 7.67
C GLU A 93 -0.05 -24.39 6.62
N LYS A 94 0.49 -23.99 5.47
CA LYS A 94 -0.30 -23.43 4.38
C LYS A 94 -0.80 -24.51 3.45
N GLU A 95 -2.04 -24.38 3.02
CA GLU A 95 -2.62 -25.15 1.94
C GLU A 95 -1.85 -24.91 0.63
N GLU A 96 -1.91 -25.85 -0.31
CA GLU A 96 -1.18 -25.74 -1.59
C GLU A 96 -1.62 -24.52 -2.40
N GLU A 97 -2.91 -24.19 -2.36
CA GLU A 97 -3.48 -23.00 -3.00
C GLU A 97 -2.86 -21.72 -2.45
N GLU A 98 -2.73 -21.59 -1.13
CA GLU A 98 -2.11 -20.40 -0.51
C GLU A 98 -0.62 -20.25 -0.88
N LYS A 99 0.10 -21.36 -1.06
CA LYS A 99 1.51 -21.36 -1.50
C LYS A 99 1.63 -20.90 -2.95
N GLU A 100 0.73 -21.35 -3.83
CA GLU A 100 0.70 -20.89 -5.22
C GLU A 100 0.40 -19.40 -5.31
N GLU A 101 -0.56 -18.89 -4.53
CA GLU A 101 -0.85 -17.47 -4.44
C GLU A 101 0.35 -16.65 -3.93
N ASP A 102 1.06 -17.13 -2.91
CA ASP A 102 2.26 -16.48 -2.39
C ASP A 102 3.41 -16.49 -3.43
N ALA A 103 3.51 -17.56 -4.23
CA ALA A 103 4.49 -17.66 -5.30
C ALA A 103 4.26 -16.57 -6.37
N LYS A 104 3.01 -16.27 -6.73
CA LYS A 104 2.69 -15.18 -7.70
C LYS A 104 3.13 -13.81 -7.19
N VAL A 105 2.96 -13.54 -5.89
CA VAL A 105 3.48 -12.32 -5.26
C VAL A 105 5.01 -12.28 -5.28
N ALA A 106 5.66 -13.42 -5.00
CA ALA A 106 7.12 -13.54 -5.02
C ALA A 106 7.71 -13.38 -6.43
N GLU A 107 7.05 -13.90 -7.47
CA GLU A 107 7.43 -13.73 -8.87
C GLU A 107 7.45 -12.25 -9.25
N TRP A 108 6.43 -11.48 -8.86
CA TRP A 108 6.39 -10.04 -9.08
C TRP A 108 7.58 -9.34 -8.41
N GLY A 109 7.88 -9.69 -7.16
CA GLY A 109 9.05 -9.21 -6.43
C GLY A 109 10.37 -9.50 -7.15
N ASN A 110 10.60 -10.76 -7.53
CA ASN A 110 11.80 -11.20 -8.23
C ASN A 110 11.97 -10.48 -9.58
N TRP A 111 10.88 -10.28 -10.32
CA TRP A 111 10.88 -9.53 -11.56
C TRP A 111 11.26 -8.06 -11.34
N LEU A 112 10.70 -7.42 -10.32
CA LEU A 112 11.06 -6.04 -9.95
C LEU A 112 12.53 -5.91 -9.52
N GLU A 113 13.07 -6.89 -8.78
CA GLU A 113 14.49 -6.91 -8.39
C GLU A 113 15.39 -7.03 -9.62
N SER A 114 15.00 -7.87 -10.59
CA SER A 114 15.69 -7.99 -11.87
C SER A 114 15.68 -6.66 -12.66
N CYS A 115 14.54 -5.96 -12.66
CA CYS A 115 14.43 -4.62 -13.26
C CYS A 115 15.34 -3.60 -12.55
N ALA A 116 15.34 -3.58 -11.22
CA ALA A 116 16.20 -2.67 -10.44
C ALA A 116 17.69 -2.95 -10.63
N ALA A 117 18.07 -4.23 -10.77
CA ALA A 117 19.42 -4.67 -11.09
C ALA A 117 19.81 -4.46 -12.57
N LYS A 118 18.92 -3.88 -13.39
CA LYS A 118 19.09 -3.70 -14.85
C LYS A 118 19.35 -4.99 -15.61
N ARG A 119 18.89 -6.13 -15.07
CA ARG A 119 18.94 -7.45 -15.72
C ARG A 119 17.71 -7.69 -16.59
N ASN A 120 16.64 -6.94 -16.36
CA ASN A 120 15.45 -6.90 -17.20
C ASN A 120 14.98 -5.45 -17.42
N ASN A 121 14.23 -5.22 -18.49
CA ASN A 121 13.57 -3.94 -18.74
C ASN A 121 12.19 -3.95 -18.09
N PHE A 122 11.84 -2.84 -17.45
CA PHE A 122 10.48 -2.66 -16.93
C PHE A 122 9.48 -2.56 -18.09
N SER A 123 8.40 -3.34 -18.03
CA SER A 123 7.26 -3.27 -18.93
C SER A 123 6.01 -2.96 -18.11
N THR A 124 5.23 -1.99 -18.57
CA THR A 124 4.01 -1.57 -17.87
C THR A 124 2.92 -2.63 -17.97
N GLU A 125 2.89 -3.35 -19.09
CA GLU A 125 1.99 -4.44 -19.42
C GLU A 125 2.30 -5.66 -18.55
N MET A 126 3.59 -6.02 -18.44
CA MET A 126 4.02 -7.11 -17.56
C MET A 126 3.72 -6.78 -16.10
N CYS A 127 4.03 -5.57 -15.64
CA CYS A 127 3.72 -5.14 -14.28
C CYS A 127 2.23 -5.30 -13.97
N LYS A 128 1.36 -4.83 -14.86
CA LYS A 128 -0.09 -4.93 -14.69
C LYS A 128 -0.56 -6.39 -14.72
N SER A 129 -0.09 -7.18 -15.68
CA SER A 129 -0.47 -8.59 -15.82
C SER A 129 -0.13 -9.41 -14.57
N MET A 130 1.10 -9.28 -14.04
CA MET A 130 1.49 -9.98 -12.82
C MET A 130 0.62 -9.54 -11.63
N MET A 131 0.26 -8.25 -11.56
CA MET A 131 -0.65 -7.74 -10.53
C MET A 131 -2.08 -8.29 -10.66
N ASP A 132 -2.60 -8.41 -11.88
CA ASP A 132 -3.90 -9.05 -12.14
C ASP A 132 -3.92 -10.49 -11.57
N ASP A 133 -2.81 -11.22 -11.64
CA ASP A 133 -2.70 -12.61 -11.18
C ASP A 133 -2.74 -12.76 -9.65
N PHE A 134 -2.12 -11.85 -8.88
CA PHE A 134 -2.01 -12.00 -7.42
C PHE A 134 -2.96 -11.10 -6.61
N MET A 135 -3.43 -9.97 -7.14
CA MET A 135 -4.17 -8.98 -6.36
C MET A 135 -5.49 -9.51 -5.74
N PRO A 136 -6.31 -10.33 -6.42
CA PRO A 136 -7.54 -10.85 -5.84
C PRO A 136 -7.31 -11.71 -4.58
N ALA A 137 -6.39 -12.68 -4.68
CA ALA A 137 -5.97 -13.54 -3.58
C ALA A 137 -5.36 -12.72 -2.44
N LEU A 138 -4.48 -11.78 -2.79
CA LEU A 138 -3.85 -10.91 -1.81
C LEU A 138 -4.88 -10.04 -1.07
N HIS A 139 -5.88 -9.51 -1.77
CA HIS A 139 -6.92 -8.69 -1.16
C HIS A 139 -7.72 -9.48 -0.13
N LYS A 140 -8.07 -10.73 -0.45
CA LYS A 140 -8.72 -11.67 0.47
C LYS A 140 -7.86 -11.87 1.73
N LYS A 141 -6.55 -12.12 1.57
CA LYS A 141 -5.59 -12.27 2.69
C LYS A 141 -5.49 -11.03 3.57
N LEU A 142 -5.38 -9.83 2.98
CA LEU A 142 -5.30 -8.58 3.75
C LEU A 142 -6.60 -8.25 4.51
N SER A 143 -7.74 -8.74 4.02
CA SER A 143 -9.06 -8.54 4.63
C SER A 143 -9.34 -9.47 5.83
N THR A 144 -8.53 -10.50 6.04
CA THR A 144 -8.71 -11.48 7.13
C THR A 144 -7.66 -11.31 8.26
N ALA A 145 -6.60 -10.52 8.04
CA ALA A 145 -5.40 -10.46 8.86
C ALA A 145 -5.47 -9.56 10.13
N HIS A 146 -6.65 -9.35 10.72
CA HIS A 146 -6.87 -8.21 11.64
C HIS A 146 -6.53 -8.40 13.13
N ASN A 147 -6.04 -9.57 13.54
CA ASN A 147 -6.05 -9.93 14.97
C ASN A 147 -4.74 -9.71 15.74
N GLU A 148 -3.63 -9.29 15.11
CA GLU A 148 -2.34 -9.15 15.81
C GLU A 148 -1.62 -7.83 15.45
N GLU A 149 -1.17 -7.05 16.45
CA GLU A 149 -0.41 -5.80 16.24
C GLU A 149 1.03 -6.12 15.80
N THR A 150 1.33 -5.94 14.52
CA THR A 150 2.71 -6.05 14.03
C THR A 150 3.42 -4.69 14.16
N GLY A 151 4.55 -4.69 14.87
CA GLY A 151 5.35 -3.49 15.13
C GLY A 151 6.19 -3.05 13.92
N ASN A 152 7.34 -2.39 14.18
CA ASN A 152 8.32 -2.09 13.12
C ASN A 152 8.99 -3.40 12.69
N MET A 153 8.42 -4.08 11.69
CA MET A 153 8.82 -5.41 11.19
C MET A 153 10.20 -5.42 10.50
N GLY A 154 11.22 -4.77 11.07
CA GLY A 154 12.57 -4.65 10.48
C GLY A 154 12.65 -3.79 9.23
N LEU A 155 11.61 -2.99 8.94
CA LEU A 155 11.54 -2.16 7.74
C LEU A 155 12.57 -1.02 7.76
N ASP A 156 13.21 -0.75 6.62
CA ASP A 156 14.14 0.39 6.50
C ASP A 156 13.37 1.71 6.51
N SER A 157 13.86 2.58 7.40
CA SER A 157 13.30 3.90 7.66
C SER A 157 13.33 4.86 6.45
N ASN A 158 14.20 4.62 5.46
CA ASN A 158 14.35 5.49 4.30
C ASN A 158 13.55 5.00 3.08
N THR A 159 13.24 3.71 3.00
CA THR A 159 12.71 3.08 1.77
C THR A 159 11.35 2.43 1.96
N GLN A 160 11.13 1.65 3.03
CA GLN A 160 9.86 0.95 3.24
C GLN A 160 8.90 1.72 4.15
N VAL A 161 9.34 2.17 5.33
CA VAL A 161 8.47 2.89 6.27
C VAL A 161 7.73 4.09 5.61
N PRO A 162 8.36 4.87 4.69
CA PRO A 162 7.67 5.95 4.00
C PRO A 162 6.51 5.52 3.09
N ILE A 163 6.40 4.25 2.70
CA ILE A 163 5.24 3.73 1.98
C ILE A 163 3.97 3.93 2.81
N PHE A 164 4.03 3.61 4.10
CA PHE A 164 2.90 3.83 5.01
C PHE A 164 2.60 5.33 5.14
N TRP A 165 3.61 6.17 5.33
CA TRP A 165 3.38 7.61 5.50
C TRP A 165 2.75 8.26 4.27
N THR A 166 3.20 7.86 3.08
CA THR A 166 2.75 8.47 1.84
C THR A 166 1.46 7.85 1.29
N ASN A 167 0.93 6.82 1.93
CA ASN A 167 -0.36 6.22 1.56
C ASN A 167 -1.37 6.17 2.71
N HIS A 168 -1.04 6.83 3.83
CA HIS A 168 -1.94 6.97 4.98
C HIS A 168 -2.76 8.25 4.89
N ASP A 169 -4.07 8.09 4.93
CA ASP A 169 -5.04 9.18 4.93
C ASP A 169 -5.42 9.56 6.37
N PHE A 170 -4.87 10.67 6.86
CA PHE A 170 -5.17 11.18 8.21
C PHE A 170 -6.59 11.71 8.38
N THR A 171 -7.34 11.91 7.29
CA THR A 171 -8.69 12.47 7.35
C THR A 171 -9.75 11.41 7.58
N SER A 172 -9.45 10.15 7.22
CA SER A 172 -10.43 9.06 7.24
C SER A 172 -9.99 7.84 8.04
N GLU A 173 -8.72 7.72 8.44
CA GLU A 173 -8.20 6.52 9.09
C GLU A 173 -7.64 6.76 10.49
N ASN A 174 -7.59 5.67 11.27
CA ASN A 174 -6.92 5.64 12.55
C ASN A 174 -5.40 5.78 12.42
N GLN A 175 -4.72 5.95 13.55
CA GLN A 175 -3.26 6.02 13.60
C GLN A 175 -2.64 4.69 13.14
N LEU A 176 -1.45 4.79 12.52
CA LEU A 176 -0.66 3.61 12.17
C LEU A 176 -0.13 2.88 13.43
N PRO A 177 0.22 1.59 13.30
CA PRO A 177 0.89 0.84 14.35
C PRO A 177 2.19 1.50 14.81
N ARG A 178 2.60 1.22 16.05
CA ARG A 178 3.84 1.78 16.61
C ARG A 178 5.03 1.35 15.75
N GLY A 179 5.86 2.30 15.34
CA GLY A 179 7.03 2.06 14.49
C GLY A 179 6.78 2.23 12.99
N LEU A 180 5.53 2.09 12.53
CA LEU A 180 5.12 2.52 11.18
C LEU A 180 4.69 3.99 11.16
N ALA A 181 4.26 4.54 12.30
CA ALA A 181 4.01 5.97 12.43
C ALA A 181 5.31 6.80 12.40
N PRO A 182 5.32 8.01 11.80
CA PRO A 182 6.51 8.86 11.80
C PRO A 182 6.83 9.37 13.20
N ASN A 183 8.09 9.24 13.62
CA ASN A 183 8.55 9.71 14.94
C ASN A 183 8.43 11.23 15.11
N SER A 184 8.47 12.00 14.01
CA SER A 184 8.23 13.44 14.01
C SER A 184 7.82 13.96 12.62
N LYS A 185 7.17 15.14 12.57
CA LYS A 185 6.89 15.85 11.31
C LYS A 185 8.18 16.17 10.53
N ALA A 186 9.27 16.50 11.22
CA ALA A 186 10.56 16.81 10.61
C ALA A 186 11.19 15.60 9.92
N THR A 187 11.14 14.43 10.56
CA THR A 187 11.62 13.16 9.99
C THR A 187 10.85 12.83 8.72
N ARG A 188 9.52 12.94 8.75
CA ARG A 188 8.65 12.74 7.58
C ARG A 188 9.00 13.70 6.44
N TRP A 189 9.24 14.98 6.75
CA TRP A 189 9.61 15.99 5.76
C TRP A 189 10.98 15.73 5.12
N TRP A 190 11.98 15.32 5.91
CA TRP A 190 13.34 15.07 5.40
C TRP A 190 13.40 13.83 4.50
N ILE A 191 12.77 12.73 4.93
CA ILE A 191 12.68 11.52 4.13
C ILE A 191 11.86 11.76 2.86
N GLY A 192 10.83 12.61 2.95
CA GLY A 192 10.06 13.03 1.80
C GLY A 192 10.88 13.75 0.74
N ARG A 193 11.94 14.45 1.11
CA ARG A 193 12.89 15.06 0.15
C ARG A 193 13.86 14.05 -0.44
N LYS A 194 14.46 13.20 0.40
CA LYS A 194 15.55 12.30 0.00
C LYS A 194 15.17 11.37 -1.16
N LYS A 195 13.91 10.93 -1.23
CA LYS A 195 13.37 10.06 -2.29
C LYS A 195 12.08 10.62 -2.90
N ALA A 196 11.98 11.95 -3.02
CA ALA A 196 10.80 12.63 -3.55
C ALA A 196 10.29 12.05 -4.89
N ASN A 197 11.21 11.58 -5.73
CA ASN A 197 10.90 10.95 -7.01
C ASN A 197 10.18 9.60 -6.90
N TRP A 198 10.30 8.87 -5.79
CA TRP A 198 9.55 7.64 -5.57
C TRP A 198 8.16 7.99 -5.06
N TRP A 199 8.11 8.94 -4.15
CA TRP A 199 6.89 9.28 -3.44
C TRP A 199 5.83 9.96 -4.30
N LYS A 200 6.15 10.42 -5.50
CA LYS A 200 5.14 10.98 -6.43
C LYS A 200 4.10 9.97 -6.91
N PHE A 201 4.39 8.67 -6.80
CA PHE A 201 3.43 7.60 -7.12
C PHE A 201 2.48 7.29 -5.97
N SER A 202 2.63 7.92 -4.81
CA SER A 202 1.77 7.62 -3.66
C SER A 202 0.46 8.42 -3.65
N THR A 203 -0.52 7.90 -2.93
CA THR A 203 -1.91 8.38 -2.85
C THR A 203 -2.14 9.53 -1.89
N CYS A 204 -1.20 9.77 -0.97
CA CYS A 204 -1.26 10.85 0.01
C CYS A 204 0.03 11.69 -0.02
N GLY A 205 -0.08 12.96 0.34
CA GLY A 205 1.07 13.84 0.50
C GLY A 205 1.86 13.56 1.79
N PHE A 206 3.01 14.22 1.93
CA PHE A 206 3.74 14.24 3.20
C PHE A 206 3.01 14.99 4.32
N ASN A 207 1.96 15.74 3.99
CA ASN A 207 1.00 16.31 4.94
C ASN A 207 -0.06 15.29 5.41
N GLY A 208 -0.10 14.09 4.83
CA GLY A 208 -1.08 13.04 5.12
C GLY A 208 -2.48 13.31 4.57
N LEU A 209 -2.59 14.28 3.67
CA LEU A 209 -3.82 14.51 2.92
C LEU A 209 -3.83 13.65 1.65
N PRO A 210 -4.98 13.04 1.33
CA PRO A 210 -5.21 12.43 0.03
C PRO A 210 -4.89 13.37 -1.13
N ARG A 211 -4.44 12.82 -2.24
CA ARG A 211 -4.21 13.56 -3.48
C ARG A 211 -4.47 12.66 -4.69
N GLU A 212 -4.59 13.30 -5.84
CA GLU A 212 -4.71 12.59 -7.11
C GLU A 212 -3.38 11.98 -7.55
N LEU A 213 -3.47 10.90 -8.31
CA LEU A 213 -2.33 10.19 -8.87
C LEU A 213 -1.65 11.00 -9.98
N LYS A 214 -0.32 11.16 -9.91
CA LYS A 214 0.43 12.03 -10.81
C LYS A 214 0.30 11.63 -12.28
N PHE A 215 0.30 10.32 -12.56
CA PHE A 215 0.25 9.78 -13.91
C PHE A 215 -1.12 9.19 -14.27
N TYR A 216 -2.18 9.55 -13.54
CA TYR A 216 -3.52 9.15 -13.91
C TYR A 216 -4.01 9.94 -15.12
N ARG A 217 -4.70 9.25 -16.03
CA ARG A 217 -5.45 9.84 -17.14
C ARG A 217 -6.85 9.24 -17.12
N GLU A 218 -7.86 10.11 -17.14
CA GLU A 218 -9.22 9.68 -17.42
C GLU A 218 -9.24 9.11 -18.84
N MET A 219 -9.67 7.86 -18.98
CA MET A 219 -9.91 7.25 -20.29
C MET A 219 -11.11 7.89 -20.98
#